data_AF-A0A1I6GM89-F1
#
_entry.id   AF-A0A1I6GM89-F1
#
_cell.length_a   1.000
_cell.length_b   1.000
_cell.length_c   1.000
_cell.angle_alpha   90.00
_cell.angle_beta   90.00
_cell.angle_gamma   90.00
#
_symmetry.space_group_name_H-M   'P 1'
#
loop_
_entity.id
_entity.type
_entity.pdbx_description
1 polymer ?
#
loop_
_entity_poly.entity_id
_entity_poly.type
_entity_poly.pdbx_seq_one_letter_code
_entity_poly.pdbx_strand_id
1 'polypeptide(L)'
;MKLTRRDAVVALAAVGGVGASSVAARFDAPRAGDGDWDGAGADASAASADLLDVMDAAAAAVFPSDVDGRRTFVERYVVGRTEDRASYREGLTETAAELDAIARDWRDAAFADLSVETRDEILRGLGVETADPEPDGTVSERIRFYVVNDLLYAFYSTPTGGRLVGIENPVGYPGGTESYQRATMPDAGADGTGEEEETDG
;
A
#
# COMPACT_ATOMS: atom_id res chain seq x y z
N MET A 1 0.09 -10.68 11.55
CA MET A 1 0.10 -10.90 10.08
C MET A 1 1.26 -10.14 9.50
N LYS A 2 1.97 -10.67 8.49
CA LYS A 2 3.22 -10.06 8.02
C LYS A 2 3.08 -9.52 6.60
N LEU A 3 3.30 -8.22 6.42
CA LEU A 3 3.49 -7.61 5.11
C LEU A 3 4.87 -7.99 4.55
N THR A 4 4.87 -8.39 3.28
CA THR A 4 6.07 -8.89 2.60
C THR A 4 6.45 -8.01 1.42
N ARG A 5 7.64 -8.24 0.86
CA ARG A 5 8.06 -7.59 -0.39
C ARG A 5 7.10 -7.90 -1.55
N ARG A 6 6.53 -9.11 -1.57
CA ARG A 6 5.55 -9.51 -2.59
C ARG A 6 4.28 -8.68 -2.47
N ASP A 7 3.83 -8.39 -1.26
CA ASP A 7 2.67 -7.53 -1.01
C ASP A 7 2.91 -6.11 -1.56
N ALA A 8 4.09 -5.52 -1.35
CA ALA A 8 4.42 -4.21 -1.91
C ALA A 8 4.37 -4.20 -3.45
N VAL A 9 4.85 -5.27 -4.11
CA VAL A 9 4.77 -5.40 -5.57
C VAL A 9 3.33 -5.55 -6.06
N VAL A 10 2.50 -6.32 -5.34
CA VAL A 10 1.07 -6.47 -5.68
C VAL A 10 0.33 -5.14 -5.52
N ALA A 11 0.60 -4.40 -4.44
CA ALA A 11 0.03 -3.08 -4.23
C ALA A 11 0.41 -2.09 -5.35
N LEU A 12 1.68 -2.07 -5.76
CA LEU A 12 2.14 -1.26 -6.89
C LEU A 12 1.50 -1.66 -8.22
N ALA A 13 1.31 -2.97 -8.46
CA ALA A 13 0.62 -3.46 -9.65
C ALA A 13 -0.85 -3.05 -9.69
N ALA A 14 -1.52 -2.95 -8.53
CA ALA A 14 -2.91 -2.51 -8.45
C ALA A 14 -3.09 -1.03 -8.88
N VAL A 15 -2.08 -0.18 -8.65
CA VAL A 15 -2.06 1.22 -9.12
C VAL A 15 -2.04 1.30 -10.66
N GLY A 16 -1.66 0.20 -11.35
CA GLY A 16 -1.48 0.13 -12.81
C GLY A 16 -2.24 -1.00 -13.49
N GLY A 17 -3.54 -0.81 -13.76
CA GLY A 17 -4.22 -1.40 -14.92
C GLY A 17 -4.83 -0.26 -15.71
N VAL A 18 -4.37 0.14 -16.90
CA VAL A 18 -4.26 -0.59 -18.18
C VAL A 18 -3.04 -0.05 -18.95
N GLY A 19 -2.09 -0.89 -19.39
CA GLY A 19 -1.03 -0.41 -20.29
C GLY A 19 0.28 -1.20 -20.46
N ALA A 20 0.45 -2.40 -19.88
CA ALA A 20 1.67 -3.19 -20.08
C ALA A 20 1.45 -4.46 -20.93
N SER A 21 0.54 -4.39 -21.91
CA SER A 21 0.32 -5.45 -22.89
C SER A 21 0.05 -4.90 -24.28
N SER A 22 0.99 -4.14 -24.82
CA SER A 22 1.19 -4.06 -26.28
C SER A 22 2.56 -3.45 -26.61
N VAL A 23 3.35 -4.23 -27.37
CA VAL A 23 4.49 -3.81 -28.20
C VAL A 23 5.83 -3.56 -27.49
N ALA A 24 6.55 -4.66 -27.29
CA ALA A 24 7.96 -4.71 -27.66
C ALA A 24 8.10 -4.30 -29.14
N ALA A 25 8.43 -3.03 -29.41
CA ALA A 25 9.06 -2.49 -30.62
C ALA A 25 8.88 -0.97 -30.67
N ARG A 26 9.88 -0.22 -30.18
CA ARG A 26 10.75 0.63 -30.99
C ARG A 26 11.52 1.57 -30.08
N PHE A 27 12.80 1.29 -29.95
CA PHE A 27 13.80 2.33 -29.75
C PHE A 27 13.69 3.34 -30.90
N ASP A 28 13.38 4.59 -30.57
CA ASP A 28 13.94 5.75 -31.25
C ASP A 28 13.94 6.94 -30.27
N ALA A 29 15.12 7.50 -30.04
CA ALA A 29 15.35 8.78 -29.38
C ALA A 29 15.96 9.74 -30.42
N PRO A 30 16.13 11.05 -30.20
CA PRO A 30 15.49 12.03 -29.30
C PRO A 30 15.03 13.29 -30.08
N ARG A 31 14.37 14.30 -29.45
CA ARG A 31 14.58 15.75 -29.73
C ARG A 31 14.21 16.64 -28.54
N ALA A 32 15.09 17.62 -28.32
CA ALA A 32 15.12 18.63 -27.26
C ALA A 32 14.20 19.84 -27.52
N GLY A 33 13.85 20.55 -26.45
CA GLY A 33 13.35 21.92 -26.47
C GLY A 33 13.81 22.62 -25.18
N ASP A 34 14.62 23.66 -25.35
CA ASP A 34 15.31 24.43 -24.31
C ASP A 34 14.36 25.09 -23.30
N GLY A 35 14.75 25.03 -22.03
CA GLY A 35 14.14 25.76 -20.92
C GLY A 35 15.10 25.73 -19.73
N ASP A 36 15.98 26.71 -19.69
CA ASP A 36 16.89 27.00 -18.58
C ASP A 36 16.10 27.30 -17.31
N TRP A 37 16.23 26.42 -16.31
CA TRP A 37 16.04 26.70 -14.89
C TRP A 37 17.07 25.87 -14.12
N ASP A 38 18.22 26.47 -13.91
CA ASP A 38 19.24 26.01 -12.96
C ASP A 38 18.67 26.05 -11.53
N GLY A 39 18.45 24.87 -10.95
CA GLY A 39 17.91 24.72 -9.59
C GLY A 39 18.02 23.30 -9.06
N ALA A 40 19.26 22.85 -8.82
CA ALA A 40 19.63 21.70 -7.99
C ALA A 40 19.02 20.34 -8.40
N GLY A 41 19.77 19.61 -9.22
CA GLY A 41 19.71 18.15 -9.26
C GLY A 41 20.09 17.57 -7.89
N ALA A 42 19.11 17.44 -7.01
CA ALA A 42 19.09 16.35 -6.06
C ALA A 42 18.66 15.09 -6.84
N ASP A 43 19.20 13.96 -6.42
CA ASP A 43 18.87 12.63 -6.90
C ASP A 43 17.34 12.39 -6.78
N ALA A 44 16.56 12.86 -7.76
CA ALA A 44 15.09 12.93 -7.73
C ALA A 44 14.42 11.55 -7.82
N SER A 45 15.21 10.48 -7.70
CA SER A 45 14.83 9.09 -7.91
C SER A 45 14.45 8.37 -6.60
N ALA A 46 14.82 8.90 -5.42
CA ALA A 46 14.56 8.21 -4.14
C ALA A 46 13.75 9.10 -3.19
N ALA A 47 12.70 8.53 -2.57
CA ALA A 47 12.01 9.15 -1.45
C ALA A 47 13.01 9.47 -0.33
N SER A 48 12.90 10.65 0.30
CA SER A 48 13.78 11.04 1.41
C SER A 48 13.56 10.16 2.64
N ALA A 49 14.58 10.02 3.48
CA ALA A 49 14.47 9.27 4.74
C ALA A 49 13.36 9.83 5.64
N ASP A 50 13.27 11.16 5.75
CA ASP A 50 12.25 11.85 6.55
C ASP A 50 10.83 11.55 6.05
N LEU A 51 10.62 11.55 4.73
CA LEU A 51 9.34 11.17 4.14
C LEU A 51 8.98 9.72 4.51
N LEU A 52 9.94 8.81 4.43
CA LEU A 52 9.71 7.40 4.77
C LEU A 52 9.43 7.20 6.27
N ASP A 53 10.05 8.00 7.13
CA ASP A 53 9.81 8.00 8.57
C ASP A 53 8.39 8.46 8.90
N VAL A 54 7.94 9.56 8.29
CA VAL A 54 6.56 10.05 8.46
C VAL A 54 5.55 9.05 7.91
N MET A 55 5.80 8.46 6.74
CA MET A 55 4.88 7.50 6.13
C MET A 55 4.78 6.19 6.91
N ASP A 56 5.90 5.66 7.45
CA ASP A 56 5.85 4.48 8.31
C ASP A 56 5.15 4.79 9.65
N ALA A 57 5.38 5.99 10.19
CA ALA A 57 4.72 6.44 11.40
C ALA A 57 3.20 6.58 11.22
N ALA A 58 2.77 7.14 10.09
CA ALA A 58 1.36 7.26 9.73
C ALA A 58 0.74 5.87 9.51
N ALA A 59 1.45 4.98 8.80
CA ALA A 59 1.03 3.60 8.61
C ALA A 59 0.86 2.86 9.95
N ALA A 60 1.67 3.17 10.96
CA ALA A 60 1.51 2.59 12.30
C ALA A 60 0.19 3.00 12.98
N ALA A 61 -0.30 4.20 12.69
CA ALA A 61 -1.56 4.72 13.23
C ALA A 61 -2.78 4.23 12.44
N VAL A 62 -2.67 4.05 11.12
CA VAL A 62 -3.82 3.69 10.26
C VAL A 62 -3.95 2.21 9.97
N PHE A 63 -2.88 1.42 10.07
CA PHE A 63 -2.96 -0.03 9.88
C PHE A 63 -3.42 -0.73 11.17
N PRO A 64 -4.06 -1.91 11.04
CA PRO A 64 -4.34 -2.75 12.19
C PRO A 64 -3.05 -3.09 12.98
N SER A 65 -3.14 -3.11 14.31
CA SER A 65 -2.00 -3.29 15.23
C SER A 65 -1.25 -4.61 15.03
N ASP A 66 -1.93 -5.63 14.52
CA ASP A 66 -1.37 -6.99 14.36
C ASP A 66 -0.51 -7.14 13.10
N VAL A 67 -0.18 -6.05 12.42
CA VAL A 67 0.57 -6.05 11.15
C VAL A 67 2.06 -5.82 11.37
N ASP A 68 2.85 -6.84 11.04
CA ASP A 68 4.32 -6.83 11.04
C ASP A 68 4.88 -6.49 9.65
N GLY A 69 6.15 -6.08 9.59
CA GLY A 69 6.86 -5.84 8.32
C GLY A 69 6.45 -4.55 7.60
N ARG A 70 5.68 -3.69 8.28
CA ARG A 70 5.16 -2.41 7.79
C ARG A 70 6.24 -1.50 7.20
N ARG A 71 7.35 -1.27 7.90
CA ARG A 71 8.40 -0.35 7.46
C ARG A 71 8.94 -0.68 6.07
N THR A 72 9.36 -1.93 5.87
CA THR A 72 9.88 -2.42 4.59
C THR A 72 8.83 -2.37 3.48
N PHE A 73 7.56 -2.58 3.83
CA PHE A 73 6.45 -2.47 2.89
C PHE A 73 6.22 -1.02 2.44
N VAL A 74 6.11 -0.10 3.40
CA VAL A 74 5.89 1.34 3.15
C VAL A 74 7.03 1.91 2.32
N GLU A 75 8.29 1.63 2.69
CA GLU A 75 9.47 2.07 1.94
C GLU A 75 9.38 1.66 0.47
N ARG A 76 9.15 0.36 0.22
CA ARG A 76 9.12 -0.16 -1.13
C ARG A 76 7.93 0.37 -1.93
N TYR A 77 6.78 0.52 -1.28
CA TYR A 77 5.59 1.07 -1.90
C TYR A 77 5.80 2.56 -2.26
N VAL A 78 6.22 3.40 -1.31
CA VAL A 78 6.41 4.85 -1.53
C VAL A 78 7.46 5.12 -2.61
N VAL A 79 8.60 4.41 -2.59
CA VAL A 79 9.62 4.54 -3.64
C VAL A 79 9.04 4.19 -5.01
N GLY A 80 8.43 3.00 -5.15
CA GLY A 80 7.86 2.59 -6.45
C GLY A 80 6.66 3.43 -6.89
N ARG A 81 5.88 3.96 -5.94
CA ARG A 81 4.69 4.78 -6.20
C ARG A 81 5.07 6.14 -6.76
N THR A 82 6.25 6.64 -6.41
CA THR A 82 6.74 7.97 -6.76
C THR A 82 7.74 7.99 -7.91
N GLU A 83 8.42 6.87 -8.24
CA GLU A 83 9.52 6.77 -9.23
C GLU A 83 9.25 7.54 -10.54
N ASP A 84 8.06 7.39 -11.14
CA ASP A 84 7.68 8.06 -12.40
C ASP A 84 6.55 9.09 -12.26
N ARG A 85 6.31 9.60 -11.05
CA ARG A 85 5.17 10.49 -10.77
C ARG A 85 5.61 11.72 -9.99
N ALA A 86 6.35 12.61 -10.65
CA ALA A 86 6.96 13.79 -10.03
C ALA A 86 5.97 14.67 -9.26
N SER A 87 4.85 15.09 -9.87
CA SER A 87 3.84 15.92 -9.21
C SER A 87 3.19 15.22 -8.02
N TYR A 88 3.00 13.90 -8.11
CA TYR A 88 2.47 13.13 -6.97
C TYR A 88 3.49 13.04 -5.83
N ARG A 89 4.77 12.84 -6.17
CA ARG A 89 5.88 12.80 -5.21
C ARG A 89 6.00 14.13 -4.47
N GLU A 90 5.87 15.24 -5.18
CA GLU A 90 5.91 16.59 -4.61
C GLU A 90 4.78 16.79 -3.59
N GLY A 91 3.52 16.56 -3.99
CA GLY A 91 2.39 16.70 -3.08
C GLY A 91 2.44 15.76 -1.88
N LEU A 92 2.93 14.52 -2.06
CA LEU A 92 3.17 13.59 -0.95
C LEU A 92 4.26 14.11 0.01
N THR A 93 5.36 14.62 -0.53
CA THR A 93 6.49 15.13 0.26
C THR A 93 6.09 16.37 1.06
N GLU A 94 5.40 17.31 0.41
CA GLU A 94 4.90 18.53 1.05
C GLU A 94 3.90 18.19 2.16
N THR A 95 2.93 17.33 1.87
CA THR A 95 1.92 16.91 2.86
C THR A 95 2.56 16.20 4.07
N ALA A 96 3.55 15.34 3.83
CA ALA A 96 4.27 14.66 4.91
C ALA A 96 5.06 15.66 5.78
N ALA A 97 5.71 16.64 5.16
CA ALA A 97 6.43 17.69 5.87
C ALA A 97 5.49 18.57 6.70
N GLU A 98 4.30 18.90 6.19
CA GLU A 98 3.28 19.63 6.94
C GLU A 98 2.74 18.86 8.14
N LEU A 99 2.45 17.57 7.98
CA LEU A 99 2.02 16.72 9.08
C LEU A 99 3.09 16.67 10.19
N ASP A 100 4.37 16.56 9.79
CA ASP A 100 5.50 16.56 10.71
C ASP A 100 5.73 17.93 11.37
N ALA A 101 5.43 19.03 10.68
CA ALA A 101 5.45 20.38 11.27
C ALA A 101 4.32 20.56 12.30
N ILE A 102 3.11 20.07 12.02
CA ILE A 102 1.98 20.11 12.95
C ILE A 102 2.27 19.28 14.20
N ALA A 103 2.89 18.11 14.04
CA ALA A 103 3.30 17.29 15.16
C ALA A 103 4.27 18.04 16.09
N ARG A 104 5.25 18.76 15.51
CA ARG A 104 6.17 19.59 16.29
C ARG A 104 5.46 20.76 16.98
N ASP A 105 4.51 21.40 16.31
CA ASP A 105 3.74 22.50 16.89
C ASP A 105 2.86 22.04 18.07
N TRP A 106 2.22 20.87 17.94
CA TRP A 106 1.24 20.38 18.92
C TRP A 106 1.83 19.52 20.04
N ARG A 107 2.97 18.89 19.79
CA ARG A 107 3.56 17.86 20.67
C ARG A 107 5.06 18.04 20.91
N ASP A 108 5.68 19.11 20.40
CA ASP A 108 7.11 19.42 20.55
C ASP A 108 8.06 18.28 20.09
N ALA A 109 7.60 17.41 19.20
CA ALA A 109 8.36 16.28 18.68
C ALA A 109 8.01 16.00 17.21
N ALA A 110 8.95 15.39 16.49
CA ALA A 110 8.69 14.93 15.12
C ALA A 110 7.58 13.86 15.13
N PHE A 111 6.75 13.83 14.09
CA PHE A 111 5.64 12.88 13.99
C PHE A 111 6.11 11.43 14.09
N ALA A 112 7.28 11.12 13.52
CA ALA A 112 7.91 9.81 13.57
C ALA A 112 8.41 9.38 14.96
N ASP A 113 8.57 10.31 15.90
CA ASP A 113 9.03 10.03 17.26
C ASP A 113 7.87 9.88 18.27
N LEU A 114 6.65 10.24 17.86
CA LEU A 114 5.46 10.15 18.71
C LEU A 114 5.01 8.70 18.94
N SER A 115 4.24 8.44 20.00
CA SER A 115 3.57 7.15 20.16
C SER A 115 2.46 6.98 19.11
N VAL A 116 2.05 5.74 18.85
CA VAL A 116 0.99 5.44 17.88
C VAL A 116 -0.33 6.13 18.27
N GLU A 117 -0.65 6.12 19.56
CA GLU A 117 -1.84 6.78 20.12
C GLU A 117 -1.80 8.29 19.88
N THR A 118 -0.66 8.94 20.13
CA THR A 118 -0.54 10.38 19.89
C THR A 118 -0.60 10.75 18.41
N ARG A 119 -0.07 9.89 17.51
CA ARG A 119 -0.20 10.09 16.07
C ARG A 119 -1.67 10.01 15.63
N ASP A 120 -2.39 9.03 16.13
CA ASP A 120 -3.83 8.87 15.88
C ASP A 120 -4.65 10.05 16.42
N GLU A 121 -4.33 10.55 17.62
CA GLU A 121 -4.94 11.77 18.16
C GLU A 121 -4.71 13.00 17.27
N ILE A 122 -3.51 13.19 16.70
CA ILE A 122 -3.23 14.28 15.77
C ILE A 122 -4.11 14.16 14.53
N LEU A 123 -4.17 12.97 13.91
CA LEU A 123 -4.97 12.75 12.70
C LEU A 123 -6.47 12.99 12.94
N ARG A 124 -7.00 12.56 14.11
CA ARG A 124 -8.39 12.84 14.51
C ARG A 124 -8.61 14.31 14.83
N GLY A 125 -7.67 14.95 15.52
CA GLY A 125 -7.72 16.38 15.85
C GLY A 125 -7.75 17.28 14.61
N LEU A 126 -7.08 16.84 13.54
CA LEU A 126 -7.13 17.48 12.22
C LEU A 126 -8.43 17.17 11.44
N GLY A 127 -9.26 16.23 11.89
CA GLY A 127 -10.49 15.84 11.19
C GLY A 127 -10.24 15.07 9.88
N VAL A 128 -9.08 14.43 9.75
CA VAL A 128 -8.67 13.70 8.53
C VAL A 128 -9.67 12.60 8.15
N GLU A 129 -10.29 11.97 9.14
CA GLU A 129 -11.25 10.88 8.92
C GLU A 129 -12.52 11.31 8.17
N THR A 130 -12.94 12.57 8.36
CA THR A 130 -14.15 13.15 7.74
C THR A 130 -13.84 14.08 6.57
N ALA A 131 -12.57 14.40 6.32
CA ALA A 131 -12.17 15.28 5.25
C ALA A 131 -12.39 14.63 3.87
N ASP A 132 -12.71 15.46 2.88
CA ASP A 132 -12.73 15.02 1.49
C ASP A 132 -11.29 14.79 0.99
N PRO A 133 -11.02 13.76 0.18
CA PRO A 133 -9.68 13.52 -0.34
C PRO A 133 -9.38 14.43 -1.55
N GLU A 134 -9.03 15.69 -1.28
CA GLU A 134 -8.71 16.70 -2.31
C GLU A 134 -7.20 17.02 -2.32
N PRO A 135 -6.46 16.71 -3.40
CA PRO A 135 -5.01 16.96 -3.49
C PRO A 135 -4.62 18.44 -3.41
N ASP A 136 -5.47 19.35 -3.89
CA ASP A 136 -5.23 20.79 -3.85
C ASP A 136 -5.99 21.48 -2.69
N GLY A 137 -6.44 20.69 -1.72
CA GLY A 137 -7.33 21.11 -0.64
C GLY A 137 -6.62 21.69 0.57
N THR A 138 -7.39 21.78 1.66
CA THR A 138 -6.89 22.06 3.01
C THR A 138 -5.93 20.97 3.47
N VAL A 139 -5.14 21.28 4.50
CA VAL A 139 -4.19 20.35 5.12
C VAL A 139 -4.83 18.98 5.41
N SER A 140 -6.02 18.97 6.02
CA SER A 140 -6.72 17.73 6.37
C SER A 140 -7.13 16.91 5.13
N GLU A 141 -7.57 17.59 4.07
CA GLU A 141 -7.95 16.97 2.80
C GLU A 141 -6.74 16.38 2.06
N ARG A 142 -5.60 17.10 2.08
CA ARG A 142 -4.34 16.62 1.52
C ARG A 142 -3.77 15.45 2.29
N ILE A 143 -3.77 15.50 3.63
CA ILE A 143 -3.36 14.36 4.48
C ILE A 143 -4.27 13.16 4.21
N ARG A 144 -5.58 13.38 4.06
CA ARG A 144 -6.53 12.33 3.69
C ARG A 144 -6.18 11.72 2.33
N PHE A 145 -5.87 12.54 1.34
CA PHE A 145 -5.54 12.11 -0.03
C PHE A 145 -4.17 11.42 -0.12
N TYR A 146 -3.08 12.12 0.21
CA TYR A 146 -1.70 11.68 -0.02
C TYR A 146 -1.20 10.67 1.00
N VAL A 147 -1.61 10.80 2.27
CA VAL A 147 -1.06 9.96 3.35
C VAL A 147 -2.01 8.81 3.67
N VAL A 148 -3.20 9.12 4.19
CA VAL A 148 -4.09 8.10 4.73
C VAL A 148 -4.65 7.19 3.63
N ASN A 149 -5.23 7.77 2.57
CA ASN A 149 -5.82 6.97 1.51
C ASN A 149 -4.78 6.21 0.69
N ASP A 150 -3.61 6.79 0.43
CA ASP A 150 -2.55 6.08 -0.29
C ASP A 150 -2.04 4.87 0.49
N LEU A 151 -1.85 5.00 1.82
CA LEU A 151 -1.47 3.89 2.69
C LEU A 151 -2.56 2.83 2.78
N LEU A 152 -3.83 3.22 2.96
CA LEU A 152 -4.95 2.27 3.02
C LEU A 152 -5.16 1.57 1.69
N TYR A 153 -5.04 2.29 0.57
CA TYR A 153 -5.06 1.71 -0.77
C TYR A 153 -3.94 0.68 -0.92
N ALA A 154 -2.72 1.04 -0.53
CA ALA A 154 -1.58 0.14 -0.57
C ALA A 154 -1.86 -1.12 0.26
N PHE A 155 -2.38 -0.98 1.47
CA PHE A 155 -2.68 -2.11 2.34
C PHE A 155 -3.76 -3.04 1.76
N TYR A 156 -4.92 -2.49 1.38
CA TYR A 156 -6.08 -3.27 0.92
C TYR A 156 -5.89 -3.90 -0.45
N SER A 157 -4.99 -3.37 -1.28
CA SER A 157 -4.62 -4.00 -2.55
C SER A 157 -3.72 -5.23 -2.38
N THR A 158 -3.21 -5.50 -1.17
CA THR A 158 -2.39 -6.70 -0.91
C THR A 158 -3.26 -7.91 -0.54
N PRO A 159 -2.80 -9.14 -0.82
CA PRO A 159 -3.42 -10.36 -0.31
C PRO A 159 -3.54 -10.36 1.22
N THR A 160 -2.57 -9.78 1.92
CA THR A 160 -2.56 -9.70 3.39
C THR A 160 -3.64 -8.75 3.91
N GLY A 161 -3.80 -7.58 3.31
CA GLY A 161 -4.86 -6.64 3.67
C GLY A 161 -6.25 -7.14 3.28
N GLY A 162 -6.40 -7.75 2.09
CA GLY A 162 -7.67 -8.30 1.63
C GLY A 162 -8.22 -9.43 2.51
N ARG A 163 -7.35 -10.31 3.04
CA ARG A 163 -7.73 -11.35 4.02
C ARG A 163 -8.24 -10.77 5.34
N LEU A 164 -7.67 -9.66 5.80
CA LEU A 164 -8.01 -9.08 7.10
C LEU A 164 -9.44 -8.53 7.13
N VAL A 165 -9.92 -7.99 6.01
CA VAL A 165 -11.28 -7.43 5.90
C VAL A 165 -12.28 -8.37 5.20
N GLY A 166 -11.88 -9.63 4.94
CA GLY A 166 -12.77 -10.63 4.34
C GLY A 166 -13.24 -10.29 2.92
N ILE A 167 -12.51 -9.44 2.19
CA ILE A 167 -12.82 -9.07 0.79
C ILE A 167 -12.15 -10.02 -0.21
N GLU A 168 -11.75 -11.22 0.23
CA GLU A 168 -11.25 -12.24 -0.67
C GLU A 168 -12.27 -12.54 -1.75
N ASN A 169 -11.79 -12.65 -2.99
CA ASN A 169 -12.66 -12.93 -4.12
C ASN A 169 -13.25 -14.35 -3.96
N PRO A 170 -14.58 -14.48 -3.81
CA PRO A 170 -15.18 -15.75 -3.44
C PRO A 170 -15.01 -16.81 -4.52
N VAL A 171 -15.12 -18.08 -4.11
CA VAL A 171 -15.06 -19.23 -5.03
C VAL A 171 -16.13 -19.06 -6.12
N GLY A 172 -15.72 -19.15 -7.38
CA GLY A 172 -16.61 -18.97 -8.54
C GLY A 172 -16.65 -17.56 -9.14
N TYR A 173 -15.93 -16.58 -8.59
CA TYR A 173 -15.81 -15.23 -9.17
C TYR A 173 -14.48 -15.01 -9.92
N PRO A 174 -14.46 -14.22 -11.01
CA PRO A 174 -13.24 -13.95 -11.77
C PRO A 174 -12.15 -13.37 -10.88
N GLY A 175 -11.07 -14.12 -10.64
CA GLY A 175 -9.94 -13.74 -9.77
C GLY A 175 -9.83 -14.51 -8.45
N GLY A 176 -10.75 -15.42 -8.12
CA GLY A 176 -10.69 -16.28 -6.93
C GLY A 176 -9.80 -17.53 -7.06
N THR A 177 -8.74 -17.51 -7.87
CA THR A 177 -7.96 -18.71 -8.21
C THR A 177 -7.14 -19.30 -7.05
N GLU A 178 -6.67 -18.47 -6.11
CA GLU A 178 -5.98 -18.95 -4.89
C GLU A 178 -6.94 -19.69 -3.94
N SER A 179 -8.23 -19.31 -3.92
CA SER A 179 -9.27 -20.00 -3.12
C SER A 179 -9.45 -21.46 -3.56
N TYR A 180 -9.19 -21.79 -4.83
CA TYR A 180 -9.22 -23.17 -5.33
C TYR A 180 -8.03 -24.01 -4.86
N GLN A 181 -6.83 -23.43 -4.70
CA GLN A 181 -5.63 -24.18 -4.31
C GLN A 181 -5.66 -24.61 -2.84
N ARG A 182 -6.34 -23.83 -1.98
CA ARG A 182 -6.46 -24.13 -0.55
C ARG A 182 -7.55 -25.17 -0.26
N ALA A 183 -8.50 -25.36 -1.16
CA ALA A 183 -9.43 -26.49 -1.15
C ALA A 183 -8.74 -27.76 -1.70
N THR A 184 -7.59 -28.14 -1.11
CA THR A 184 -7.09 -29.50 -1.30
C THR A 184 -8.03 -30.43 -0.57
N MET A 185 -8.72 -31.26 -1.35
CA MET A 185 -9.61 -32.32 -0.88
C MET A 185 -8.94 -33.13 0.23
N PRO A 186 -9.62 -33.45 1.34
CA PRO A 186 -9.12 -34.45 2.26
C PRO A 186 -8.92 -35.75 1.48
N ASP A 187 -7.71 -36.28 1.60
CA ASP A 187 -7.26 -37.55 1.03
C ASP A 187 -8.25 -38.66 1.40
N ALA A 188 -9.00 -39.15 0.41
CA ALA A 188 -9.82 -40.33 0.56
C ALA A 188 -8.90 -41.56 0.46
N GLY A 189 -8.14 -41.79 1.54
CA GLY A 189 -7.24 -42.92 1.67
C GLY A 189 -7.43 -43.66 2.99
N ALA A 190 -7.96 -44.88 2.89
CA ALA A 190 -7.80 -46.03 3.78
C ALA A 190 -8.66 -46.16 5.07
N ASP A 191 -9.70 -46.99 4.97
CA ASP A 191 -9.93 -48.19 5.81
C ASP A 191 -10.77 -49.15 4.92
N GLY A 192 -10.33 -50.35 4.50
CA GLY A 192 -10.19 -51.58 5.30
C GLY A 192 -11.56 -52.00 5.85
N THR A 193 -12.21 -53.14 5.59
CA THR A 193 -11.79 -54.54 5.38
C THR A 193 -13.05 -55.41 5.24
N GLY A 194 -13.04 -56.46 4.40
CA GLY A 194 -13.88 -57.68 4.52
C GLY A 194 -15.39 -57.53 4.26
N GLU A 195 -16.19 -58.48 3.80
CA GLU A 195 -16.08 -59.91 3.55
C GLU A 195 -17.17 -60.29 2.53
N GLU A 196 -16.92 -61.38 1.83
CA GLU A 196 -17.82 -62.09 0.92
C GLU A 196 -19.07 -62.58 1.68
N GLU A 197 -20.28 -62.46 1.11
CA GLU A 197 -21.21 -63.59 1.13
C GLU A 197 -22.27 -63.49 0.02
N GLU A 198 -22.14 -64.45 -0.88
CA GLU A 198 -23.06 -64.91 -1.91
C GLU A 198 -24.32 -65.50 -1.24
N THR A 199 -25.52 -65.13 -1.68
CA THR A 199 -26.71 -66.01 -1.54
C THR A 199 -27.73 -65.71 -2.63
N ASP A 200 -27.77 -66.63 -3.60
CA ASP A 200 -28.89 -66.94 -4.48
C ASP A 200 -29.79 -67.96 -3.75
N GLY A 201 -31.13 -67.79 -3.82
CA GLY A 201 -32.11 -68.74 -3.25
C GLY A 201 -33.37 -68.10 -2.67
#